data_AF-A0A7S7LEI5-F1
#
_entry.id   AF-A0A7S7LEI5-F1
#
_cell.length_a   1.000
_cell.length_b   1.000
_cell.length_c   1.000
_cell.angle_alpha   90.00
_cell.angle_beta   90.00
_cell.angle_gamma   90.00
#
_symmetry.space_group_name_H-M   'P 1'
#
loop_
_entity.id
_entity.type
_entity.pdbx_description
1 polymer ?
#
loop_
_entity_poly.entity_id
_entity_poly.type
_entity_poly.pdbx_seq_one_letter_code
_entity_poly.pdbx_strand_id
1 'polypeptide(L)'
;MGFPVFSGITLMILLMGPYYLMYNISSVFETTGTNPLLFTSISYSVSGCFLKSLLLASIPIPSQSTMEYLSIITKVIYLFFIRLILQSKNAKNHEVHVRINVGILGWCIAHTALTYFIPLATDTSLSSDFSLDYVRLILSSYSASLSTYTCF
;
A
#
# COMPACT_ATOMS: atom_id res chain seq x y z
N MET A 1 -5.21 -34.59 1.53
CA MET A 1 -5.33 -33.87 0.26
C MET A 1 -4.32 -32.74 0.28
N GLY A 2 -3.31 -32.75 -0.58
CA GLY A 2 -2.27 -31.72 -0.60
C GLY A 2 -2.85 -30.40 -1.08
N PHE A 3 -2.75 -29.35 -0.27
CA PHE A 3 -3.14 -28.01 -0.68
C PHE A 3 -2.23 -27.55 -1.83
N PRO A 4 -2.77 -26.90 -2.88
CA PRO A 4 -1.94 -26.43 -3.99
C PRO A 4 -0.97 -25.37 -3.45
N VAL A 5 0.33 -25.61 -3.64
CA VAL A 5 1.34 -24.59 -3.42
C VAL A 5 1.14 -23.53 -4.51
N PHE A 6 0.63 -22.36 -4.11
CA PHE A 6 0.45 -21.25 -5.04
C PHE A 6 1.83 -20.72 -5.46
N SER A 7 2.05 -20.64 -6.77
CA SER A 7 3.27 -20.01 -7.29
C SER A 7 3.32 -18.54 -6.87
N GLY A 8 4.51 -17.99 -6.68
CA GLY A 8 4.70 -16.56 -6.37
C GLY A 8 3.98 -15.65 -7.37
N ILE A 9 3.91 -16.04 -8.66
CA ILE A 9 3.18 -15.31 -9.70
C ILE A 9 1.66 -15.25 -9.38
N THR A 10 1.07 -16.35 -8.94
CA THR A 10 -0.35 -16.43 -8.61
C THR A 10 -0.68 -15.54 -7.39
N LEU A 11 0.20 -15.51 -6.39
CA LEU A 11 0.06 -14.66 -5.22
C LEU A 11 0.26 -13.17 -5.56
N MET A 12 1.15 -12.86 -6.51
CA MET A 12 1.36 -11.50 -7.03
C MET A 12 0.12 -11.00 -7.79
N ILE A 13 -0.48 -11.85 -8.63
CA ILE A 13 -1.74 -11.53 -9.33
C ILE A 13 -2.87 -11.34 -8.31
N LEU A 14 -2.93 -12.18 -7.27
CA LEU A 14 -3.92 -12.03 -6.20
C LEU A 14 -3.74 -10.72 -5.42
N LEU A 15 -2.50 -10.24 -5.26
CA LEU A 15 -2.15 -9.00 -4.53
C LEU A 15 -2.35 -7.73 -5.37
N MET A 16 -2.13 -7.78 -6.69
CA MET A 16 -2.15 -6.58 -7.55
C MET A 16 -3.40 -6.50 -8.44
N GLY A 17 -4.06 -7.63 -8.72
CA GLY A 17 -5.21 -7.73 -9.61
C GLY A 17 -6.38 -6.82 -9.21
N PRO A 18 -6.82 -6.79 -7.94
CA PRO A 18 -7.90 -5.90 -7.49
C PRO A 18 -7.57 -4.42 -7.63
N TYR A 19 -6.31 -4.01 -7.40
CA TYR A 19 -5.87 -2.63 -7.60
C TYR A 19 -5.83 -2.25 -9.07
N TYR A 20 -5.41 -3.16 -9.95
CA TYR A 20 -5.46 -2.99 -11.40
C TYR A 20 -6.91 -2.85 -11.90
N LEU A 21 -7.83 -3.68 -11.40
CA LEU A 21 -9.25 -3.57 -11.72
C LEU A 21 -9.84 -2.25 -11.22
N MET A 22 -9.58 -1.86 -9.97
CA MET A 22 -10.04 -0.58 -9.44
C MET A 22 -9.48 0.60 -10.21
N TYR A 23 -8.20 0.54 -10.61
CA TYR A 23 -7.59 1.55 -11.46
C TYR A 23 -8.32 1.71 -12.79
N ASN A 24 -8.64 0.60 -13.46
CA ASN A 24 -9.32 0.59 -14.76
C ASN A 24 -10.82 0.90 -14.70
N ILE A 25 -11.50 0.51 -13.62
CA ILE A 25 -12.94 0.75 -13.43
C ILE A 25 -13.18 2.18 -12.95
N SER A 26 -12.25 2.73 -12.16
CA SER A 26 -12.32 4.13 -11.77
C SER A 26 -12.08 5.01 -13.01
N SER A 27 -12.90 6.06 -13.17
CA SER A 27 -12.74 7.09 -14.23
C SER A 27 -11.39 7.83 -14.20
N VAL A 28 -10.52 7.47 -13.24
CA VAL A 28 -9.10 7.81 -13.17
C VAL A 28 -8.35 7.44 -14.44
N PHE A 29 -8.70 6.33 -15.11
CA PHE A 29 -8.01 5.89 -16.33
C PHE A 29 -8.33 6.80 -17.54
N GLU A 30 -9.55 7.34 -17.62
CA GLU A 30 -9.99 8.18 -18.74
C GLU A 30 -9.40 9.59 -18.71
N THR A 31 -8.99 10.07 -17.53
CA THR A 31 -8.23 11.33 -17.41
C THR A 31 -6.80 11.10 -17.88
N THR A 32 -6.54 11.42 -19.15
CA THR A 32 -5.24 11.44 -19.82
C THR A 32 -4.23 12.36 -19.09
N GLY A 33 -3.73 11.91 -17.93
CA GLY A 33 -2.92 12.76 -17.05
C GLY A 33 -2.77 12.31 -15.60
N THR A 34 -3.42 11.22 -15.17
CA THR A 34 -3.34 10.71 -13.79
C THR A 34 -2.18 9.75 -13.55
N ASN A 35 -1.58 9.15 -14.58
CA ASN A 35 -0.38 8.29 -14.44
C ASN A 35 0.78 8.99 -13.67
N PRO A 36 1.13 10.26 -13.97
CA PRO A 36 2.14 10.99 -13.20
C PRO A 36 1.72 11.24 -11.75
N LEU A 37 0.43 11.42 -11.49
CA LEU A 37 -0.11 11.59 -10.13
C LEU A 37 -0.01 10.28 -9.33
N LEU A 38 -0.37 9.15 -9.96
CA LEU A 38 -0.24 7.83 -9.40
C LEU A 38 1.23 7.51 -9.06
N PHE A 39 2.15 7.80 -9.97
CA PHE A 39 3.58 7.64 -9.73
C PHE A 39 4.08 8.52 -8.57
N THR A 40 3.63 9.78 -8.49
CA THR A 40 3.96 10.64 -7.34
C THR A 40 3.38 10.08 -6.03
N SER A 41 2.18 9.52 -6.06
CA SER A 41 1.58 8.90 -4.88
C SER A 41 2.39 7.70 -4.40
N ILE A 42 2.76 6.80 -5.32
CA ILE A 42 3.58 5.62 -5.03
C ILE A 42 4.93 6.05 -4.43
N SER A 43 5.63 7.00 -5.06
CA SER A 43 6.96 7.44 -4.59
C SER A 43 6.91 8.10 -3.20
N TYR A 44 5.88 8.91 -2.91
CA TYR A 44 5.69 9.47 -1.58
C TYR A 44 5.33 8.41 -0.53
N SER A 45 4.53 7.39 -0.90
CA SER A 45 4.22 6.27 0.01
C SER A 45 5.48 5.45 0.34
N VAL A 46 6.31 5.15 -0.66
CA VAL A 46 7.60 4.46 -0.46
C VAL A 46 8.51 5.29 0.46
N SER A 47 8.59 6.60 0.23
CA SER A 47 9.38 7.51 1.06
C SER A 47 8.90 7.55 2.51
N GLY A 48 7.58 7.58 2.74
CA GLY A 48 6.99 7.53 4.07
C GLY A 48 7.26 6.21 4.79
N CYS A 49 7.16 5.08 4.08
CA CYS A 49 7.49 3.78 4.64
C CYS A 49 8.99 3.65 4.97
N PHE A 50 9.86 4.15 4.10
CA PHE A 50 11.30 4.19 4.35
C PHE A 50 11.64 5.03 5.60
N LEU A 51 11.05 6.22 5.74
CA LEU A 51 11.28 7.08 6.90
C LEU A 51 10.80 6.44 8.21
N LYS A 52 9.64 5.75 8.18
CA LYS A 52 9.15 4.95 9.31
C LYS A 52 10.15 3.86 9.70
N SER A 53 10.63 3.07 8.73
CA SER A 53 11.59 2.00 8.98
C SER A 53 12.91 2.54 9.52
N LEU A 54 13.38 3.69 9.01
CA LEU A 54 14.57 4.38 9.52
C LEU A 54 14.41 4.81 10.99
N LEU A 55 13.24 5.36 11.35
CA LEU A 55 12.92 5.75 12.72
C LEU A 55 12.83 4.56 13.68
N LEU A 56 12.32 3.42 13.22
CA LEU A 56 12.31 2.19 14.00
C LEU A 56 13.73 1.66 14.22
N ALA A 57 14.57 1.69 13.17
CA ALA A 57 15.94 1.19 13.22
C ALA A 57 16.87 2.04 14.10
N SER A 58 16.55 3.33 14.30
CA SER A 58 17.37 4.23 15.12
C SER A 58 17.13 4.09 16.63
N ILE A 59 16.13 3.30 17.06
CA ILE A 59 15.80 3.12 18.48
C ILE A 59 16.40 1.80 18.99
N PRO A 60 17.35 1.85 19.94
CA PRO A 60 18.11 0.67 20.35
C PRO A 60 17.29 -0.32 21.20
N ILE A 61 16.33 0.14 22.01
CA ILE A 61 15.44 -0.73 22.80
C ILE A 61 14.06 -0.06 22.90
N PRO A 62 13.04 -0.61 22.22
CA PRO A 62 11.71 -0.03 22.30
C PRO A 62 11.00 -0.48 23.58
N SER A 63 10.75 0.49 24.47
CA SER A 63 9.75 0.38 25.52
C SER A 63 8.33 0.62 24.97
N GLN A 64 7.29 0.21 25.70
CA GLN A 64 5.90 0.39 25.28
C GLN A 64 5.54 1.87 25.05
N SER A 65 5.98 2.76 25.94
CA SER A 65 5.78 4.22 25.79
C SER A 65 6.50 4.78 24.56
N THR A 66 7.71 4.31 24.25
CA THR A 66 8.42 4.71 23.03
C THR A 66 7.73 4.21 21.77
N MET A 67 7.06 3.05 21.80
CA MET A 67 6.30 2.52 20.67
C MET A 67 5.00 3.30 20.43
N GLU A 68 4.29 3.68 21.48
CA GLU A 68 3.11 4.55 21.37
C GLU A 68 3.47 5.92 20.78
N TYR A 69 4.55 6.52 21.28
CA TYR A 69 5.05 7.80 20.76
C TYR A 69 5.49 7.69 19.29
N LEU A 70 6.15 6.60 18.92
CA LEU A 70 6.57 6.37 17.54
C LEU A 70 5.39 6.11 16.60
N SER A 71 4.32 5.46 17.08
CA SER A 71 3.06 5.33 16.34
C SER A 71 2.45 6.69 16.02
N ILE A 72 2.46 7.62 16.98
CA ILE A 72 2.00 9.01 16.77
C ILE A 72 2.88 9.71 15.73
N ILE A 73 4.21 9.66 15.88
CA ILE A 73 5.16 10.26 14.92
C ILE A 73 4.93 9.71 13.52
N THR A 74 4.79 8.39 13.39
CA THR A 74 4.56 7.73 12.11
C THR A 74 3.27 8.23 11.44
N LYS A 75 2.19 8.42 12.20
CA LYS A 75 0.94 9.00 11.69
C LYS A 75 1.13 10.44 11.21
N VAL A 76 1.90 11.25 11.93
CA VAL A 76 2.22 12.64 11.53
C VAL A 76 3.02 12.65 10.23
N ILE A 77 4.00 11.75 10.09
CA ILE A 77 4.78 11.58 8.86
C ILE A 77 3.87 11.23 7.69
N TYR A 78 2.96 10.26 7.87
CA TYR A 78 2.01 9.88 6.82
C TYR A 78 1.10 11.04 6.42
N LEU A 79 0.57 11.81 7.39
CA LEU A 79 -0.21 13.01 7.10
C LEU A 79 0.59 14.05 6.29
N PHE A 80 1.88 14.23 6.61
CA PHE A 80 2.76 15.11 5.85
C PHE A 80 2.91 14.65 4.39
N PHE A 81 3.15 13.36 4.16
CA PHE A 81 3.25 12.82 2.80
C PHE A 81 1.93 12.86 2.03
N ILE A 82 0.79 12.59 2.68
CA ILE A 82 -0.54 12.76 2.08
C ILE A 82 -0.74 14.21 1.62
N ARG A 83 -0.35 15.19 2.45
CA ARG A 83 -0.39 16.60 2.07
C ARG A 83 0.47 16.88 0.84
N LEU A 84 1.67 16.30 0.75
CA LEU A 84 2.55 16.47 -0.42
C LEU A 84 1.93 15.89 -1.70
N ILE A 85 1.28 14.73 -1.61
CA ILE A 85 0.56 14.12 -2.75
C ILE A 85 -0.52 15.08 -3.28
N LEU A 86 -1.35 15.62 -2.38
CA LEU A 86 -2.45 16.52 -2.72
C LEU A 86 -1.97 17.89 -3.25
N GLN A 87 -0.80 18.35 -2.84
CA GLN A 87 -0.21 19.63 -3.24
C GLN A 87 0.78 19.52 -4.41
N SER A 88 1.03 18.30 -4.91
CA SER A 88 1.99 18.06 -5.99
C SER A 88 1.62 18.84 -7.26
N LYS A 89 2.62 19.20 -8.06
CA LYS A 89 2.39 19.90 -9.34
C LYS A 89 1.44 19.11 -10.26
N ASN A 90 1.53 17.79 -10.21
CA ASN A 90 0.68 16.87 -10.97
C ASN A 90 -0.77 16.86 -10.46
N ALA A 91 -0.97 17.07 -9.16
CA ALA A 91 -2.30 17.09 -8.54
C ALA A 91 -3.08 18.37 -8.84
N LYS A 92 -2.41 19.51 -9.05
CA LYS A 92 -3.07 20.83 -9.21
C LYS A 92 -4.00 20.92 -10.43
N ASN A 93 -3.76 20.11 -11.44
CA ASN A 93 -4.54 20.11 -12.68
C ASN A 93 -5.81 19.25 -12.61
N HIS A 94 -6.03 18.55 -11.50
CA HIS A 94 -7.13 17.60 -11.32
C HIS A 94 -8.12 18.09 -10.26
N GLU A 95 -9.36 17.64 -10.30
CA GLU A 95 -10.34 17.92 -9.24
C GLU A 95 -9.91 17.30 -7.90
N VAL A 96 -10.40 17.86 -6.78
CA VAL A 96 -10.01 17.41 -5.43
C VAL A 96 -10.37 15.94 -5.21
N HIS A 97 -11.54 15.49 -5.66
CA HIS A 97 -11.97 14.09 -5.52
C HIS A 97 -11.06 13.13 -6.31
N VAL A 98 -10.66 13.50 -7.53
CA VAL A 98 -9.71 12.72 -8.33
C VAL A 98 -8.34 12.64 -7.64
N ARG A 99 -7.85 13.75 -7.09
CA ARG A 99 -6.58 13.79 -6.35
C ARG A 99 -6.56 12.84 -5.16
N ILE A 100 -7.65 12.84 -4.39
CA ILE A 100 -7.79 11.98 -3.21
C ILE A 100 -7.85 10.51 -3.64
N ASN A 101 -8.67 10.17 -4.63
CA ASN A 101 -8.84 8.78 -5.08
C ASN A 101 -7.55 8.19 -5.64
N VAL A 102 -6.83 8.93 -6.50
CA VAL A 102 -5.54 8.49 -7.06
C VAL A 102 -4.45 8.46 -5.98
N GLY A 103 -4.48 9.42 -5.06
CA GLY A 103 -3.60 9.46 -3.90
C GLY A 103 -3.75 8.19 -3.06
N ILE A 104 -4.97 7.86 -2.64
CA ILE A 104 -5.28 6.67 -1.85
C ILE A 104 -4.88 5.41 -2.62
N LEU A 105 -5.25 5.29 -3.88
CA LEU A 105 -4.97 4.10 -4.69
C LEU A 105 -3.46 3.86 -4.83
N GLY A 106 -2.68 4.89 -5.16
CA GLY A 106 -1.22 4.79 -5.23
C GLY A 106 -0.58 4.48 -3.87
N TRP A 107 -1.13 5.03 -2.78
CA TRP A 107 -0.66 4.77 -1.42
C TRP A 107 -0.89 3.31 -1.03
N CYS A 108 -2.10 2.81 -1.27
CA CYS A 108 -2.47 1.43 -0.99
C CYS A 108 -1.59 0.47 -1.79
N ILE A 109 -1.48 0.63 -3.11
CA ILE A 109 -0.63 -0.21 -3.98
C ILE A 109 0.80 -0.28 -3.45
N ALA A 110 1.41 0.87 -3.13
CA ALA A 110 2.78 0.92 -2.64
C ALA A 110 2.91 0.24 -1.26
N HIS A 111 1.95 0.46 -0.37
CA HIS A 111 1.96 -0.12 0.96
C HIS A 111 1.75 -1.65 0.93
N THR A 112 0.81 -2.16 0.12
CA THR A 112 0.64 -3.61 -0.08
C THR A 112 1.83 -4.22 -0.79
N ALA A 113 2.38 -3.57 -1.82
CA ALA A 113 3.61 -4.04 -2.45
C ALA A 113 4.74 -4.16 -1.42
N LEU A 114 5.04 -3.12 -0.64
CA LEU A 114 6.15 -3.17 0.32
C LEU A 114 5.92 -4.19 1.44
N THR A 115 4.69 -4.32 1.94
CA THR A 115 4.37 -5.22 3.06
C THR A 115 4.38 -6.68 2.62
N TYR A 116 3.89 -6.98 1.41
CA TYR A 116 3.61 -8.35 0.97
C TYR A 116 4.46 -8.81 -0.21
N PHE A 117 5.26 -7.96 -0.85
CA PHE A 117 6.14 -8.41 -1.94
C PHE A 117 7.46 -8.95 -1.41
N ILE A 118 8.02 -8.30 -0.38
CA ILE A 118 9.32 -8.71 0.18
C ILE A 118 9.27 -10.14 0.73
N PRO A 119 8.28 -10.54 1.57
CA PRO A 119 8.22 -11.92 2.06
C PRO A 119 7.98 -12.93 0.92
N LEU A 120 7.23 -12.53 -0.12
CA LEU A 120 6.92 -13.38 -1.26
C LEU A 120 8.13 -13.64 -2.18
N ALA A 121 9.04 -12.68 -2.28
CA ALA A 121 10.21 -12.74 -3.14
C ALA A 121 11.43 -13.39 -2.44
N THR A 122 11.52 -13.31 -1.11
CA THR A 122 12.65 -13.83 -0.34
C THR A 122 12.47 -15.27 0.14
N ASP A 123 11.24 -15.77 0.26
CA ASP A 123 11.00 -17.14 0.74
C ASP A 123 10.98 -18.18 -0.39
N THR A 124 12.07 -18.94 -0.50
CA THR A 124 12.22 -20.07 -1.43
C THR A 124 11.60 -21.37 -0.89
N SER A 125 11.10 -21.38 0.34
CA SER A 125 10.48 -22.52 1.02
C SER A 125 8.96 -22.39 1.12
N LEU A 126 8.27 -22.36 -0.02
CA LEU A 126 6.82 -22.36 -0.08
C LEU A 126 6.24 -23.71 0.40
N SER A 127 6.09 -23.87 1.71
CA SER A 127 5.27 -24.93 2.30
C SER A 127 3.78 -24.65 2.05
N SER A 128 2.95 -25.69 1.99
CA SER A 128 1.51 -25.55 1.72
C SER A 128 0.80 -24.66 2.76
N ASP A 129 1.24 -24.72 4.01
CA ASP A 129 0.65 -23.96 5.12
C ASP A 129 0.99 -22.46 5.01
N PHE A 130 2.22 -22.14 4.58
CA PHE A 130 2.66 -20.76 4.33
C PHE A 130 1.83 -20.08 3.23
N SER A 131 1.47 -20.81 2.18
CA SER A 131 0.69 -20.26 1.07
C SER A 131 -0.73 -19.84 1.49
N LEU A 132 -1.35 -20.59 2.40
CA LEU A 132 -2.71 -20.33 2.89
C LEU A 132 -2.75 -19.13 3.84
N ASP A 133 -1.79 -19.04 4.75
CA ASP A 133 -1.68 -17.90 5.66
C ASP A 133 -1.40 -16.62 4.88
N TYR A 134 -0.58 -16.69 3.82
CA TYR A 134 -0.35 -15.57 2.93
C TYR A 134 -1.59 -15.14 2.16
N VAL A 135 -2.35 -16.10 1.61
CA VAL A 135 -3.64 -15.81 0.95
C VAL A 135 -4.61 -15.14 1.92
N ARG A 136 -4.70 -15.61 3.17
CA ARG A 136 -5.52 -14.97 4.20
C ARG A 136 -5.04 -13.56 4.52
N LEU A 137 -3.74 -13.35 4.62
CA LEU A 137 -3.14 -12.04 4.90
C LEU A 137 -3.42 -11.06 3.76
N ILE A 138 -3.26 -11.49 2.50
CA ILE A 138 -3.62 -10.71 1.31
C ILE A 138 -5.11 -10.39 1.30
N LEU A 139 -5.99 -11.37 1.52
CA LEU A 139 -7.45 -11.16 1.54
C LEU A 139 -7.88 -10.22 2.67
N SER A 140 -7.25 -10.29 3.84
CA SER A 140 -7.52 -9.37 4.97
C SER A 140 -7.06 -7.95 4.69
N SER A 141 -6.02 -7.76 3.86
CA SER A 141 -5.58 -6.42 3.44
C SER A 141 -6.66 -5.74 2.59
N TYR A 142 -7.43 -6.51 1.82
CA TYR A 142 -8.54 -5.99 1.04
C TYR A 142 -9.73 -5.61 1.89
N SER A 143 -10.12 -6.38 2.91
CA SER A 143 -11.27 -6.02 3.76
C SER A 143 -11.04 -4.72 4.53
N ALA A 144 -9.80 -4.47 4.97
CA ALA A 144 -9.41 -3.18 5.53
C ALA A 144 -9.56 -2.04 4.49
N SER A 145 -9.17 -2.25 3.24
CA SER A 145 -9.35 -1.25 2.17
C SER A 145 -10.81 -1.09 1.72
N LEU A 146 -11.60 -2.16 1.61
CA LEU A 146 -12.96 -2.12 1.06
C LEU A 146 -13.90 -1.34 1.98
N SER A 147 -13.71 -1.45 3.29
CA SER A 147 -14.46 -0.67 4.28
C SER A 147 -14.34 0.85 4.09
N THR A 148 -13.23 1.32 3.51
CA THR A 148 -13.05 2.74 3.17
C THR A 148 -13.71 3.14 1.85
N TYR A 149 -14.01 2.19 0.97
CA TYR A 149 -14.71 2.42 -0.30
C TYR A 149 -16.23 2.26 -0.19
N THR A 150 -16.75 1.58 0.83
CA THR A 150 -18.20 1.35 1.02
C THR A 150 -18.90 2.40 1.89
N CYS A 151 -18.25 3.52 2.21
CA CYS A 151 -18.88 4.64 2.93
C CYS A 151 -19.45 5.71 1.99
N PHE A 152 -20.12 5.29 0.92
CA PHE A 152 -20.99 6.12 0.10
C PHE A 152 -22.40 5.56 0.12
#